data_AF-A0AB74M8F5-F1
#
_entry.id   AF-A0AB74M8F5-F1
#
_cell.length_a   1.000
_cell.length_b   1.000
_cell.length_c   1.000
_cell.angle_alpha   90.00
_cell.angle_beta   90.00
_cell.angle_gamma   90.00
#
_symmetry.space_group_name_H-M   'P 1'
#
loop_
_entity.id
_entity.type
_entity.pdbx_description
1 polymer ?
#
loop_
_entity_poly.entity_id
_entity_poly.type
_entity_poly.pdbx_seq_one_letter_code
_entity_poly.pdbx_strand_id
1 'polypeptide(L)'
;DNLKQEEHAIVQVEEMQAVNAVLYGKYTMEGDQFDTVEVDFGRSEGNNIEQADGKKWSEQDRDTFDPTHDIDLYCDQASGLVNIAIMDGTVWRLLNGFKLFREKLDTRRGSNSQLETAVKDLGAVVSFKGYYGDLAIVVAKTSYVAEDGTEKRYLPEGTLVLGNTAAEGIRCYGAIQDAQALSEGVVASSRYPKHWLTVGDPAREFTMTQSAPLMVLPDPDEFVVVQVK
;
A
#
# COMPACT_ATOMS: atom_id res chain seq x y z
N ASP A 1 -22.64 -4.42 15.36
CA ASP A 1 -21.20 -4.75 15.39
C ASP A 1 -20.77 -5.61 14.21
N ASN A 2 -21.48 -6.68 13.86
CA ASN A 2 -21.13 -7.53 12.71
C ASN A 2 -20.94 -6.76 11.38
N LEU A 3 -21.88 -5.90 10.99
CA LEU A 3 -21.74 -5.09 9.77
C LEU A 3 -20.47 -4.22 9.73
N LYS A 4 -19.98 -3.74 10.89
CA LYS A 4 -18.72 -2.99 10.96
C LYS A 4 -17.53 -3.91 10.74
N GLN A 5 -17.56 -5.12 11.30
CA GLN A 5 -16.50 -6.11 11.10
C GLN A 5 -16.46 -6.58 9.64
N GLU A 6 -17.62 -6.81 9.02
CA GLU A 6 -17.74 -7.13 7.60
C GLU A 6 -17.17 -6.02 6.72
N GLU A 7 -17.51 -4.76 6.99
CA GLU A 7 -16.93 -3.61 6.28
C GLU A 7 -15.41 -3.52 6.47
N HIS A 8 -14.93 -3.71 7.69
CA HIS A 8 -13.48 -3.72 7.96
C HIS A 8 -12.75 -4.84 7.20
N ALA A 9 -13.36 -6.03 7.09
CA ALA A 9 -12.79 -7.12 6.31
C ALA A 9 -12.72 -6.78 4.82
N ILE A 10 -13.77 -6.17 4.25
CA ILE A 10 -13.77 -5.73 2.84
C ILE A 10 -12.69 -4.66 2.62
N VAL A 11 -12.64 -3.64 3.47
CA VAL A 11 -11.63 -2.57 3.36
C VAL A 11 -10.21 -3.13 3.46
N GLN A 12 -9.99 -4.16 4.29
CA GLN A 12 -8.68 -4.82 4.37
C GLN A 12 -8.30 -5.54 3.07
N VAL A 13 -9.27 -6.17 2.38
CA VAL A 13 -9.03 -6.79 1.06
C VAL A 13 -8.70 -5.71 0.03
N GLU A 14 -9.44 -4.59 0.02
CA GLU A 14 -9.17 -3.47 -0.89
C GLU A 14 -7.76 -2.90 -0.67
N GLU A 15 -7.40 -2.65 0.59
CA GLU A 15 -6.08 -2.14 0.95
C GLU A 15 -4.98 -3.13 0.55
N MET A 16 -5.18 -4.43 0.75
CA MET A 16 -4.24 -5.47 0.33
C MET A 16 -4.02 -5.48 -1.18
N GLN A 17 -5.09 -5.37 -1.98
CA GLN A 17 -4.98 -5.28 -3.43
C GLN A 17 -4.23 -4.00 -3.85
N ALA A 18 -4.54 -2.85 -3.26
CA ALA A 18 -3.88 -1.59 -3.55
C ALA A 18 -2.38 -1.63 -3.19
N VAL A 19 -2.05 -2.10 -1.99
CA VAL A 19 -0.66 -2.25 -1.53
C VAL A 19 0.11 -3.20 -2.43
N ASN A 20 -0.45 -4.38 -2.74
CA ASN A 20 0.27 -5.34 -3.59
C ASN A 20 0.43 -4.84 -5.03
N ALA A 21 -0.54 -4.10 -5.58
CA ALA A 21 -0.39 -3.44 -6.87
C ALA A 21 0.79 -2.45 -6.86
N VAL A 22 0.93 -1.65 -5.80
CA VAL A 22 2.06 -0.72 -5.63
C VAL A 22 3.38 -1.45 -5.35
N LEU A 23 3.37 -2.54 -4.57
CA LEU A 23 4.59 -3.25 -4.17
C LEU A 23 5.14 -4.16 -5.25
N TYR A 24 4.28 -4.77 -6.05
CA TYR A 24 4.67 -5.84 -6.98
C TYR A 24 4.22 -5.57 -8.42
N GLY A 25 3.44 -4.51 -8.68
CA GLY A 25 2.83 -4.28 -9.99
C GLY A 25 1.69 -5.26 -10.30
N LYS A 26 1.35 -6.13 -9.34
CA LYS A 26 0.39 -7.21 -9.51
C LYS A 26 -0.08 -7.77 -8.17
N TYR A 27 -1.17 -8.52 -8.18
CA TYR A 27 -1.62 -9.29 -7.02
C TYR A 27 -2.42 -10.52 -7.43
N THR A 28 -2.52 -11.47 -6.52
CA THR A 28 -3.31 -12.68 -6.70
C THR A 28 -4.61 -12.58 -5.90
N MET A 29 -5.73 -12.89 -6.54
CA MET A 29 -7.04 -13.03 -5.91
C MET A 29 -7.32 -14.51 -5.68
N GLU A 30 -7.68 -14.86 -4.45
CA GLU A 30 -8.04 -16.21 -4.03
C GLU A 30 -9.43 -16.19 -3.39
N GLY A 31 -10.19 -17.27 -3.57
CA GLY A 31 -11.47 -17.45 -2.90
C GLY A 31 -12.09 -18.81 -3.21
N ASP A 32 -12.88 -19.34 -2.28
CA ASP A 32 -13.47 -20.68 -2.41
C ASP A 32 -14.43 -20.83 -3.61
N GLN A 33 -14.86 -19.71 -4.19
CA GLN A 33 -15.89 -19.64 -5.23
C GLN A 33 -15.33 -19.44 -6.64
N PHE A 34 -14.03 -19.24 -6.80
CA PHE A 34 -13.39 -19.04 -8.10
C PHE A 34 -11.94 -19.53 -8.09
N ASP A 35 -11.42 -19.92 -9.25
CA ASP A 35 -10.02 -20.30 -9.38
C ASP A 35 -9.10 -19.11 -9.10
N THR A 36 -7.95 -19.35 -8.47
CA THR A 36 -6.94 -18.31 -8.22
C THR A 36 -6.62 -17.51 -9.49
N VAL A 37 -6.75 -16.18 -9.42
CA VAL A 37 -6.48 -15.27 -10.54
C VAL A 37 -5.34 -14.32 -10.20
N GLU A 38 -4.33 -14.27 -11.06
CA GLU A 38 -3.31 -13.21 -11.02
C GLU A 38 -3.79 -12.00 -11.83
N VAL A 39 -3.77 -10.83 -11.19
CA VAL A 39 -4.00 -9.53 -11.82
C VAL A 39 -2.64 -8.86 -11.96
N ASP A 40 -2.10 -8.86 -13.18
CA ASP A 40 -0.82 -8.22 -13.50
C ASP A 40 -1.07 -6.92 -14.29
N PHE A 41 -0.61 -5.80 -13.75
CA PHE A 41 -0.72 -4.49 -14.41
C PHE A 41 0.44 -4.21 -15.37
N GLY A 42 1.44 -5.09 -15.42
CA GLY A 42 2.54 -5.02 -16.38
C GLY A 42 3.62 -4.01 -16.01
N ARG A 43 3.96 -3.92 -14.71
CA ARG A 43 5.06 -3.05 -14.25
C ARG A 43 6.39 -3.45 -14.90
N SER A 44 7.13 -2.46 -15.38
CA SER A 44 8.47 -2.63 -15.94
C SER A 44 9.44 -3.24 -14.92
N GLU A 45 10.30 -4.16 -15.39
CA GLU A 45 11.30 -4.81 -14.52
C GLU A 45 12.25 -3.78 -13.87
N GLY A 46 12.58 -2.69 -14.58
CA GLY A 46 13.45 -1.61 -14.07
C GLY A 46 12.91 -0.88 -12.83
N ASN A 47 11.59 -0.93 -12.61
CA ASN A 47 10.93 -0.32 -11.45
C ASN A 47 10.97 -1.23 -10.21
N ASN A 48 11.50 -2.45 -10.34
CA ASN A 48 11.71 -3.41 -9.27
C ASN A 48 13.22 -3.53 -8.99
N ILE A 49 13.73 -2.71 -8.06
CA ILE A 49 15.16 -2.59 -7.82
C ILE A 49 15.56 -3.43 -6.61
N GLU A 50 16.63 -4.21 -6.75
CA GLU A 50 17.30 -4.87 -5.64
C GLU A 50 18.73 -4.35 -5.54
N GLN A 51 19.16 -3.92 -4.34
CA GLN A 51 20.53 -3.44 -4.17
C GLN A 51 21.55 -4.56 -4.42
N ALA A 52 22.34 -4.39 -5.47
CA ALA A 52 23.40 -5.31 -5.86
C ALA A 52 24.56 -5.32 -4.86
N ASP A 53 25.33 -6.42 -4.85
CA ASP A 53 26.53 -6.55 -4.04
C ASP A 53 27.53 -5.41 -4.29
N GLY A 54 28.12 -4.87 -3.23
CA GLY A 54 29.03 -3.71 -3.29
C GLY A 54 28.32 -2.35 -3.40
N LYS A 55 27.01 -2.33 -3.70
CA LYS A 55 26.16 -1.13 -3.69
C LYS A 55 25.13 -1.11 -2.55
N LYS A 56 25.08 -2.17 -1.74
CA LYS A 56 24.20 -2.26 -0.58
C LYS A 56 24.50 -1.15 0.40
N TRP A 57 23.46 -0.47 0.89
CA TRP A 57 23.61 0.57 1.89
C TRP A 57 24.10 0.03 3.24
N SER A 58 23.94 -1.26 3.55
CA SER A 58 24.57 -1.88 4.72
C SER A 58 26.09 -1.94 4.65
N GLU A 59 26.64 -2.07 3.45
CA GLU A 59 28.08 -2.24 3.19
C GLU A 59 28.82 -0.90 3.04
N GLN A 60 28.08 0.21 2.88
CA GLN A 60 28.67 1.54 2.71
C GLN A 60 29.12 2.19 4.02
N ASP A 61 30.14 3.03 3.92
CA ASP A 61 30.67 3.84 5.02
C ASP A 61 29.68 4.95 5.43
N ARG A 62 29.34 5.02 6.72
CA ARG A 62 28.30 5.93 7.22
C ARG A 62 28.68 7.40 7.20
N ASP A 63 29.97 7.72 7.16
CA ASP A 63 30.46 9.09 7.28
C ASP A 63 30.75 9.72 5.91
N THR A 64 31.05 8.90 4.89
CA THR A 64 31.52 9.36 3.58
C THR A 64 30.59 9.01 2.42
N PHE A 65 29.76 7.98 2.55
CA PHE A 65 28.82 7.61 1.49
C PHE A 65 27.61 8.53 1.49
N ASP A 66 27.19 8.93 0.28
CA ASP A 66 26.02 9.77 0.07
C ASP A 66 24.89 8.97 -0.60
N PRO A 67 23.90 8.48 0.16
CA PRO A 67 22.81 7.67 -0.39
C PRO A 67 21.82 8.48 -1.22
N THR A 68 21.93 9.82 -1.25
CA THR A 68 20.99 10.63 -2.02
C THR A 68 21.16 10.46 -3.53
N HIS A 69 22.38 10.16 -3.99
CA HIS A 69 22.61 9.81 -5.40
C HIS A 69 21.87 8.55 -5.82
N ASP A 70 21.80 7.54 -4.94
CA ASP A 70 21.05 6.33 -5.22
C ASP A 70 19.55 6.61 -5.25
N ILE A 71 19.04 7.43 -4.31
CA ILE A 71 17.64 7.84 -4.30
C ILE A 71 17.26 8.54 -5.60
N ASP A 72 18.09 9.48 -6.08
CA ASP A 72 17.87 10.16 -7.35
C ASP A 72 17.83 9.17 -8.52
N LEU A 73 18.77 8.22 -8.57
CA LEU A 73 18.81 7.17 -9.60
C LEU A 73 17.59 6.23 -9.56
N TYR A 74 17.05 5.95 -8.38
CA TYR A 74 15.84 5.16 -8.25
C TYR A 74 14.61 5.95 -8.70
N CYS A 75 14.53 7.24 -8.35
CA CYS A 75 13.46 8.13 -8.82
C CYS A 75 13.44 8.24 -10.36
N ASP A 76 14.60 8.25 -11.01
CA ASP A 76 14.74 8.31 -12.47
C ASP A 76 14.14 7.07 -13.20
N GLN A 77 13.85 5.98 -12.49
CA GLN A 77 13.16 4.82 -13.08
C GLN A 77 11.63 5.00 -13.17
N ALA A 78 11.05 5.96 -12.44
CA ALA A 78 9.62 6.21 -12.50
C ALA A 78 9.22 6.83 -13.85
N SER A 79 8.02 6.51 -14.35
CA SER A 79 7.46 7.13 -15.56
C SER A 79 7.17 8.63 -15.38
N GLY A 80 7.02 9.08 -14.13
CA GLY A 80 6.69 10.45 -13.75
C GLY A 80 7.55 11.00 -12.61
N LEU A 81 7.20 12.20 -12.13
CA LEU A 81 7.89 12.82 -11.00
C LEU A 81 7.63 12.05 -9.71
N VAL A 82 8.65 11.88 -8.88
CA VAL A 82 8.51 11.29 -7.55
C VAL A 82 8.48 12.41 -6.50
N ASN A 83 7.49 12.37 -5.60
CA ASN A 83 7.36 13.36 -4.52
C ASN A 83 7.23 12.74 -3.13
N ILE A 84 7.14 11.41 -3.02
CA ILE A 84 7.08 10.70 -1.75
C ILE A 84 7.94 9.44 -1.77
N ALA A 85 8.66 9.22 -0.66
CA ALA A 85 9.34 8.00 -0.32
C ALA A 85 8.70 7.39 0.94
N ILE A 86 8.10 6.22 0.79
CA ILE A 86 7.52 5.43 1.88
C ILE A 86 8.46 4.27 2.18
N MET A 87 8.86 4.10 3.43
CA MET A 87 9.82 3.06 3.80
C MET A 87 9.47 2.40 5.13
N ASP A 88 9.98 1.18 5.32
CA ASP A 88 9.88 0.51 6.61
C ASP A 88 10.90 1.09 7.62
N GLY A 89 10.76 0.69 8.88
CA GLY A 89 11.62 1.19 9.96
C GLY A 89 13.11 0.84 9.81
N THR A 90 13.42 -0.26 9.12
CA THR A 90 14.80 -0.74 8.93
C THR A 90 15.53 0.05 7.85
N VAL A 91 14.88 0.32 6.72
CA VAL A 91 15.37 1.26 5.69
C VAL A 91 15.62 2.62 6.30
N TRP A 92 14.65 3.17 7.05
CA TRP A 92 14.82 4.47 7.70
C TRP A 92 16.02 4.50 8.65
N ARG A 93 16.19 3.47 9.48
CA ARG A 93 17.33 3.36 10.40
C ARG A 93 18.66 3.37 9.64
N LEU A 94 18.72 2.70 8.49
CA LEU A 94 19.89 2.63 7.64
C LEU A 94 20.19 3.98 6.98
N LEU A 95 19.19 4.57 6.34
CA LEU A 95 19.27 5.84 5.64
C LEU A 95 19.66 6.99 6.58
N ASN A 96 18.97 7.09 7.73
CA ASN A 96 19.27 8.08 8.76
C ASN A 96 20.63 7.83 9.46
N GLY A 97 21.24 6.66 9.27
CA GLY A 97 22.59 6.36 9.76
C GLY A 97 23.68 7.10 8.98
N PHE A 98 23.43 7.49 7.72
CA PHE A 98 24.40 8.20 6.90
C PHE A 98 24.50 9.68 7.31
N LYS A 99 25.73 10.15 7.53
CA LYS A 99 26.02 11.53 7.90
C LYS A 99 25.59 12.50 6.80
N LEU A 100 26.00 12.27 5.56
CA LEU A 100 25.71 13.16 4.42
C LEU A 100 24.21 13.24 4.12
N PHE A 101 23.45 12.16 4.34
CA PHE A 101 22.00 12.21 4.26
C PHE A 101 21.39 13.15 5.32
N ARG A 102 21.82 13.03 6.58
CA ARG A 102 21.30 13.87 7.67
C ARG A 102 21.62 15.36 7.47
N GLU A 103 22.72 15.69 6.82
CA GLU A 103 23.07 17.07 6.46
C GLU A 103 22.13 17.65 5.40
N LYS A 104 21.57 16.80 4.52
CA LYS A 104 20.64 17.17 3.45
C LYS A 104 19.16 17.08 3.84
N LEU A 105 18.84 16.36 4.92
CA LEU A 105 17.46 16.17 5.39
C LEU A 105 16.93 17.45 6.05
N ASP A 106 15.86 18.02 5.49
CA ASP A 106 15.12 19.10 6.12
C ASP A 106 14.03 18.56 7.03
N THR A 107 14.23 18.73 8.34
CA THR A 107 13.26 18.34 9.37
C THR A 107 12.33 19.47 9.78
N ARG A 108 12.51 20.69 9.22
CA ARG A 108 11.65 21.83 9.53
C ARG A 108 10.25 21.52 9.03
N ARG A 109 9.32 21.52 9.98
CA ARG A 109 7.89 21.33 9.73
C ARG A 109 7.31 22.59 9.10
N GLY A 110 7.39 22.70 7.78
CA GLY A 110 6.68 23.71 7.00
C GLY A 110 5.19 23.35 6.93
N SER A 111 4.35 24.16 7.56
CA SER A 111 2.89 24.05 7.46
C SER A 111 2.45 24.37 6.03
N ASN A 112 2.47 23.43 5.08
CA ASN A 112 1.88 23.62 3.74
C ASN A 112 1.71 22.36 2.85
N SER A 113 1.67 21.12 3.36
CA SER A 113 1.47 19.93 2.48
C SER A 113 0.23 19.12 2.86
N GLN A 114 -0.55 18.68 1.87
CA GLN A 114 -1.65 17.73 2.05
C GLN A 114 -1.18 16.41 2.70
N LEU A 115 0.09 16.06 2.49
CA LEU A 115 0.76 14.92 3.11
C LEU A 115 0.78 14.99 4.65
N GLU A 116 0.97 16.17 5.24
CA GLU A 116 0.87 16.29 6.70
C GLU A 116 -0.54 15.99 7.22
N THR A 117 -1.58 16.37 6.48
CA THR A 117 -2.97 16.07 6.85
C THR A 117 -3.25 14.58 6.71
N ALA A 118 -2.83 13.96 5.59
CA ALA A 118 -2.98 12.53 5.36
C ALA A 118 -2.28 11.69 6.43
N VAL A 119 -1.07 12.07 6.85
CA VAL A 119 -0.32 11.37 7.91
C VAL A 119 -0.88 11.66 9.32
N LYS A 120 -1.49 12.83 9.56
CA LYS A 120 -2.15 13.15 10.84
C LYS A 120 -3.35 12.24 11.10
N ASP A 121 -4.15 11.94 10.08
CA ASP A 121 -5.28 11.03 10.19
C ASP A 121 -4.84 9.56 10.35
N LEU A 122 -3.63 9.21 9.90
CA LEU A 122 -2.98 7.89 10.05
C LEU A 122 -2.11 7.76 11.32
N GLY A 123 -2.21 8.72 12.26
CA GLY A 123 -1.20 9.12 13.25
C GLY A 123 -0.67 8.09 14.27
N ALA A 124 -1.09 6.83 14.22
CA ALA A 124 -0.52 5.75 15.04
C ALA A 124 0.49 4.86 14.28
N VAL A 125 0.39 4.78 12.95
CA VAL A 125 1.12 3.80 12.13
C VAL A 125 1.98 4.41 11.03
N VAL A 126 1.88 5.71 10.78
CA VAL A 126 2.72 6.42 9.80
C VAL A 126 3.45 7.59 10.47
N SER A 127 4.72 7.78 10.13
CA SER A 127 5.57 8.82 10.70
C SER A 127 6.30 9.58 9.60
N PHE A 128 5.90 10.84 9.40
CA PHE A 128 6.62 11.78 8.55
C PHE A 128 7.97 12.17 9.18
N LYS A 129 9.04 12.14 8.39
CA LYS A 129 10.42 12.40 8.86
C LYS A 129 11.01 13.71 8.41
N GLY A 130 10.53 14.28 7.32
CA GLY A 130 11.07 15.50 6.73
C GLY A 130 11.09 15.41 5.21
N TYR A 131 11.81 16.34 4.60
CA TYR A 131 11.99 16.43 3.16
C TYR A 131 13.46 16.25 2.78
N TYR A 132 13.70 15.60 1.65
CA TYR A 132 14.96 15.68 0.92
C TYR A 132 14.68 16.39 -0.41
N GLY A 133 15.09 17.64 -0.55
CA GLY A 133 14.59 18.48 -1.65
C GLY A 133 13.06 18.58 -1.59
N ASP A 134 12.39 18.17 -2.67
CA ASP A 134 10.92 18.11 -2.76
C ASP A 134 10.35 16.72 -2.40
N LEU A 135 11.20 15.74 -2.08
CA LEU A 135 10.80 14.37 -1.74
C LEU A 135 10.41 14.26 -0.27
N ALA A 136 9.13 13.97 -0.01
CA ALA A 136 8.64 13.71 1.35
C ALA A 136 9.08 12.32 1.84
N ILE A 137 9.69 12.26 3.02
CA ILE A 137 10.15 11.01 3.63
C ILE A 137 9.16 10.54 4.70
N VAL A 138 8.61 9.34 4.51
CA VAL A 138 7.57 8.75 5.36
C VAL A 138 7.97 7.34 5.79
N VAL A 139 7.86 7.07 7.09
CA VAL A 139 8.00 5.71 7.63
C VAL A 139 6.63 5.12 7.90
N ALA A 140 6.31 4.01 7.25
CA ALA A 140 5.05 3.29 7.44
C ALA A 140 5.25 2.03 8.29
N LYS A 141 4.29 1.80 9.18
CA LYS A 141 4.16 0.61 10.04
C LYS A 141 2.72 0.08 9.97
N THR A 142 2.04 0.24 8.84
CA THR A 142 0.69 -0.28 8.65
C THR A 142 0.70 -1.81 8.73
N SER A 143 -0.34 -2.37 9.32
CA SER A 143 -0.49 -3.81 9.52
C SER A 143 -1.90 -4.30 9.18
N TYR A 144 -2.00 -5.59 8.92
CA TYR A 144 -3.24 -6.31 8.66
C TYR A 144 -3.28 -7.60 9.49
N VAL A 145 -4.48 -8.12 9.70
CA VAL A 145 -4.69 -9.42 10.34
C VAL A 145 -4.80 -10.48 9.25
N ALA A 146 -3.84 -11.40 9.19
CA ALA A 146 -3.86 -12.51 8.25
C ALA A 146 -4.93 -13.55 8.64
N GLU A 147 -5.23 -14.49 7.74
CA GLU A 147 -6.26 -15.53 7.95
C GLU A 147 -6.00 -16.40 9.19
N ASP A 148 -4.73 -16.59 9.55
CA ASP A 148 -4.30 -17.31 10.75
C ASP A 148 -4.44 -16.49 12.04
N GLY A 149 -4.96 -15.25 11.95
CA GLY A 149 -5.14 -14.32 13.06
C GLY A 149 -3.86 -13.58 13.46
N THR A 150 -2.75 -13.76 12.74
CA THR A 150 -1.49 -13.07 13.04
C THR A 150 -1.45 -11.66 12.43
N GLU A 151 -0.88 -10.70 13.17
CA GLU A 151 -0.65 -9.36 12.66
C GLU A 151 0.60 -9.33 11.79
N LYS A 152 0.45 -8.94 10.51
CA LYS A 152 1.54 -8.81 9.54
C LYS A 152 1.64 -7.38 9.03
N ARG A 153 2.84 -6.97 8.59
CA ARG A 153 3.04 -5.64 7.98
C ARG A 153 2.64 -5.70 6.51
N TYR A 154 2.01 -4.63 6.04
CA TYR A 154 1.77 -4.43 4.61
C TYR A 154 3.08 -4.23 3.84
N LEU A 155 3.96 -3.40 4.40
CA LEU A 155 5.28 -3.12 3.83
C LEU A 155 6.31 -4.13 4.39
N PRO A 156 6.93 -4.98 3.54
CA PRO A 156 7.97 -5.90 3.97
C PRO A 156 9.21 -5.17 4.51
N GLU A 157 10.00 -5.86 5.33
CA GLU A 157 11.27 -5.32 5.84
C GLU A 157 12.26 -5.05 4.69
N GLY A 158 12.98 -3.93 4.76
CA GLY A 158 13.94 -3.53 3.73
C GLY A 158 13.30 -2.86 2.51
N THR A 159 12.00 -2.55 2.54
CA THR A 159 11.30 -1.99 1.39
C THR A 159 11.26 -0.46 1.41
N LEU A 160 11.68 0.14 0.30
CA LEU A 160 11.53 1.54 -0.04
C LEU A 160 10.62 1.65 -1.26
N VAL A 161 9.52 2.39 -1.14
CA VAL A 161 8.60 2.70 -2.24
C VAL A 161 8.74 4.17 -2.57
N LEU A 162 8.98 4.46 -3.84
CA LEU A 162 9.01 5.79 -4.41
C LEU A 162 7.80 5.93 -5.32
N GLY A 163 7.12 7.07 -5.25
CA GLY A 163 6.02 7.36 -6.16
C GLY A 163 5.56 8.81 -6.06
N ASN A 164 4.36 9.06 -6.57
CA ASN A 164 3.72 10.36 -6.52
C ASN A 164 2.40 10.30 -5.77
N THR A 165 2.13 11.27 -4.89
CA THR A 165 0.82 11.41 -4.24
C THR A 165 -0.32 11.76 -5.19
N ALA A 166 -0.01 12.24 -6.39
CA ALA A 166 -0.97 12.49 -7.46
C ALA A 166 -1.24 11.24 -8.31
N ALA A 167 -0.59 10.10 -8.03
CA ALA A 167 -0.90 8.83 -8.67
C ALA A 167 -2.34 8.42 -8.33
N GLU A 168 -3.20 8.33 -9.34
CA GLU A 168 -4.62 8.02 -9.16
C GLU A 168 -4.90 6.55 -9.47
N GLY A 169 -5.03 5.74 -8.41
CA GLY A 169 -5.58 4.39 -8.50
C GLY A 169 -7.10 4.42 -8.72
N ILE A 170 -7.63 3.41 -9.40
CA ILE A 170 -9.08 3.28 -9.66
C ILE A 170 -9.63 2.13 -8.83
N ARG A 171 -10.68 2.40 -8.05
CA ARG A 171 -11.42 1.35 -7.33
C ARG A 171 -12.54 0.83 -8.23
N CYS A 172 -12.39 -0.38 -8.74
CA CYS A 172 -13.41 -1.04 -9.54
C CYS A 172 -14.26 -1.96 -8.66
N TYR A 173 -15.56 -2.01 -8.93
CA TYR A 173 -16.50 -2.90 -8.25
C TYR A 173 -17.30 -3.69 -9.28
N GLY A 174 -17.17 -5.01 -9.23
CA GLY A 174 -17.97 -5.93 -10.03
C GLY A 174 -19.44 -5.92 -9.62
N ALA A 175 -20.30 -6.46 -10.49
CA ALA A 175 -21.72 -6.61 -10.22
C ALA A 175 -21.96 -7.65 -9.12
N ILE A 176 -22.82 -7.32 -8.16
CA ILE A 176 -23.24 -8.24 -7.09
C ILE A 176 -24.16 -9.31 -7.68
N GLN A 177 -23.85 -10.58 -7.40
CA GLN A 177 -24.55 -11.74 -7.97
C GLN A 177 -25.68 -12.30 -7.08
N ASP A 178 -26.02 -11.63 -5.97
CA ASP A 178 -27.13 -12.03 -5.10
C ASP A 178 -28.47 -11.89 -5.83
N ALA A 179 -29.30 -12.94 -5.79
CA ALA A 179 -30.60 -12.95 -6.47
C ALA A 179 -31.54 -11.82 -5.98
N GLN A 180 -31.46 -11.45 -4.70
CA GLN A 180 -32.23 -10.33 -4.16
C GLN A 180 -31.71 -8.99 -4.70
N ALA A 181 -30.38 -8.79 -4.70
CA ALA A 181 -29.77 -7.60 -5.30
C ALA A 181 -30.18 -7.44 -6.78
N LEU A 182 -30.13 -8.53 -7.55
CA LEU A 182 -30.57 -8.54 -8.94
C LEU A 182 -32.07 -8.23 -9.09
N SER A 183 -32.92 -8.77 -8.21
CA SER A 183 -34.35 -8.48 -8.21
C SER A 183 -34.68 -7.03 -7.85
N GLU A 184 -33.85 -6.40 -7.03
CA GLU A 184 -33.93 -4.99 -6.64
C GLU A 184 -33.32 -4.07 -7.72
N GLY A 185 -32.75 -4.64 -8.80
CA GLY A 185 -32.11 -3.90 -9.89
C GLY A 185 -30.72 -3.35 -9.53
N VAL A 186 -30.09 -3.85 -8.47
CA VAL A 186 -28.74 -3.44 -8.06
C VAL A 186 -27.72 -4.15 -8.95
N VAL A 187 -27.26 -3.44 -9.99
CA VAL A 187 -26.31 -3.98 -10.99
C VAL A 187 -24.86 -3.57 -10.76
N ALA A 188 -24.62 -2.53 -9.96
CA ALA A 188 -23.28 -2.09 -9.55
C ALA A 188 -23.38 -1.41 -8.19
N SER A 189 -22.70 -1.96 -7.18
CA SER A 189 -22.61 -1.35 -5.86
C SER A 189 -21.25 -1.67 -5.25
N SER A 190 -20.68 -0.73 -4.51
CA SER A 190 -19.48 -1.00 -3.72
C SER A 190 -19.78 -1.97 -2.58
N ARG A 191 -20.97 -1.86 -1.96
CA ARG A 191 -21.41 -2.71 -0.84
C ARG A 191 -22.88 -3.10 -1.01
N TYR A 192 -23.21 -4.34 -0.69
CA TYR A 192 -24.59 -4.80 -0.59
C TYR A 192 -24.81 -5.51 0.76
N PRO A 193 -25.21 -4.77 1.81
CA PRO A 193 -25.51 -5.35 3.11
C PRO A 193 -26.87 -6.04 3.08
N LYS A 194 -26.93 -7.22 3.67
CA LYS A 194 -28.13 -8.04 3.78
C LYS A 194 -28.27 -8.56 5.19
N HIS A 195 -29.52 -8.67 5.62
CA HIS A 195 -29.92 -9.21 6.91
C HIS A 195 -31.05 -10.21 6.70
N TRP A 196 -30.99 -11.36 7.38
CA TRP A 196 -32.08 -12.32 7.34
C TRP A 196 -32.13 -13.20 8.60
N LEU A 197 -33.31 -13.75 8.84
CA LEU A 197 -33.56 -14.77 9.86
C LEU A 197 -33.75 -16.13 9.18
N THR A 198 -33.08 -17.14 9.70
CA THR A 198 -33.38 -18.54 9.36
C THR A 198 -34.48 -19.07 10.26
N VAL A 199 -35.45 -19.75 9.66
CA VAL A 199 -36.59 -20.35 10.36
C VAL A 199 -36.24 -21.79 10.72
N GLY A 200 -36.42 -22.19 11.98
CA GLY A 200 -36.09 -23.54 12.46
C GLY A 200 -35.82 -23.58 13.96
N ASP A 201 -35.32 -24.72 14.47
CA ASP A 201 -34.91 -24.89 15.86
C ASP A 201 -33.41 -25.26 15.94
N PRO A 202 -32.51 -24.32 16.29
CA PRO A 202 -32.78 -22.93 16.65
C PRO A 202 -32.88 -22.01 15.43
N ALA A 203 -33.75 -21.00 15.51
CA ALA A 203 -33.74 -19.87 14.59
C ALA A 203 -32.44 -19.06 14.80
N ARG A 204 -31.81 -18.65 13.69
CA ARG A 204 -30.57 -17.87 13.73
C ARG A 204 -30.68 -16.63 12.87
N GLU A 205 -30.08 -15.55 13.35
CA GLU A 205 -29.97 -14.27 12.66
C GLU A 205 -28.60 -14.14 11.99
N PHE A 206 -28.60 -13.65 10.76
CA PHE A 206 -27.41 -13.46 9.96
C PHE A 206 -27.36 -12.06 9.36
N THR A 207 -26.13 -11.55 9.27
CA THR A 207 -25.78 -10.38 8.46
C THR A 207 -24.71 -10.81 7.45
N MET A 208 -24.72 -10.17 6.28
CA MET A 208 -23.70 -10.38 5.27
C MET A 208 -23.61 -9.15 4.36
N THR A 209 -22.40 -8.65 4.17
CA THR A 209 -22.11 -7.56 3.23
C THR A 209 -21.36 -8.13 2.04
N GLN A 210 -21.93 -8.00 0.84
CA GLN A 210 -21.29 -8.44 -0.40
C GLN A 210 -20.59 -7.27 -1.09
N SER A 211 -19.40 -7.53 -1.63
CA SER A 211 -18.59 -6.60 -2.42
C SER A 211 -17.76 -7.42 -3.41
N ALA A 212 -17.43 -6.84 -4.57
CA ALA A 212 -16.55 -7.45 -5.57
C ALA A 212 -15.45 -6.45 -5.98
N PRO A 213 -14.52 -6.11 -5.07
CA PRO A 213 -13.54 -5.06 -5.32
C PRO A 213 -12.37 -5.54 -6.18
N LEU A 214 -11.89 -4.64 -7.04
CA LEU A 214 -10.65 -4.77 -7.78
C LEU A 214 -9.95 -3.40 -7.80
N MET A 215 -8.87 -3.28 -7.03
CA MET A 215 -8.04 -2.06 -7.03
C MET A 215 -7.13 -2.08 -8.27
N VAL A 216 -7.34 -1.15 -9.19
CA VAL A 216 -6.58 -1.01 -10.44
C VAL A 216 -5.53 0.07 -10.27
N LEU A 217 -4.32 -0.24 -10.70
CA LEU A 217 -3.24 0.73 -10.85
C LEU A 217 -3.01 0.99 -12.35
N PRO A 218 -3.49 2.11 -12.91
CA PRO A 218 -3.44 2.36 -14.35
C PRO A 218 -2.03 2.54 -14.90
N ASP A 219 -1.16 3.24 -14.17
CA ASP A 219 0.26 3.39 -14.50
C ASP A 219 1.10 2.78 -13.36
N PRO A 220 1.45 1.48 -13.44
CA PRO A 220 2.28 0.85 -12.42
C PRO A 220 3.73 1.33 -12.45
N ASP A 221 4.18 1.99 -13.52
CA ASP A 221 5.54 2.51 -13.67
C ASP A 221 5.72 3.89 -13.00
N GLU A 222 4.65 4.52 -12.50
CA GLU A 222 4.76 5.69 -11.60
C GLU A 222 5.40 5.32 -10.25
N PHE A 223 5.43 4.03 -9.91
CA PHE A 223 6.00 3.52 -8.68
C PHE A 223 7.32 2.79 -8.93
N VAL A 224 8.29 3.04 -8.06
CA VAL A 224 9.56 2.30 -8.01
C VAL A 224 9.70 1.68 -6.63
N VAL A 225 9.95 0.38 -6.58
CA VAL A 225 10.11 -0.38 -5.35
C VAL A 225 11.54 -0.87 -5.25
N VAL A 226 12.20 -0.54 -4.15
CA VAL A 226 13.60 -0.85 -3.90
C VAL A 226 13.72 -1.74 -2.67
N GLN A 227 14.32 -2.92 -2.85
CA GLN A 227 14.77 -3.76 -1.75
C GLN A 227 16.16 -3.28 -1.31
N VAL A 228 16.18 -2.51 -0.22
CA VAL A 228 17.38 -1.98 0.42
C VAL A 228 18.00 -3.08 1.27
N LYS A 229 19.32 -3.20 1.18
CA LYS A 229 20.08 -4.22 1.91
C LYS A 229 21.28 -3.64 2.62
#